data_AF-A0A1Y4WQC4-F1
#
_entry.id   AF-A0A1Y4WQC4-F1
#
_cell.length_a   1.000
_cell.length_b   1.000
_cell.length_c   1.000
_cell.angle_alpha   90.00
_cell.angle_beta   90.00
_cell.angle_gamma   90.00
#
_symmetry.space_group_name_H-M   'P 1'
#
loop_
_entity.id
_entity.type
_entity.pdbx_description
1 polymer ?
#
loop_
_entity_poly.entity_id
_entity_poly.type
_entity_poly.pdbx_seq_one_letter_code
_entity_poly.pdbx_strand_id
1 'polypeptide(L)'
;MEGGKFMKRSRVCNTAQVKTSCHTSVSNDVETLVKKPLHICKKVDKEEACQGETLTYTIKIKNPSLVKETQVVFSDYMDENVEYVEDSFYVNGHEQTPAIDNHTLYYVIPSIDPMSTVEIVFQVRITE
;
A
#
# COMPACT_ATOMS: atom_id res chain seq x y z
N MET A 1 -4.77 7.32 -26.13
CA MET A 1 -4.02 8.17 -25.17
C MET A 1 -4.94 8.49 -24.00
N GLU A 2 -5.02 7.59 -23.01
CA GLU A 2 -6.02 7.65 -21.93
C GLU A 2 -5.41 8.02 -20.56
N GLY A 3 -4.18 8.56 -20.55
CA GLY A 3 -3.46 8.90 -19.32
C GLY A 3 -3.92 10.18 -18.62
N GLY A 4 -4.68 11.05 -19.30
CA GLY A 4 -5.05 12.37 -18.77
C GLY A 4 -6.23 12.38 -17.78
N LYS A 5 -7.12 11.37 -17.84
CA LYS A 5 -8.39 11.37 -17.09
C LYS A 5 -8.21 10.96 -15.61
N PHE A 6 -7.18 10.16 -15.31
CA PHE A 6 -6.84 9.78 -13.93
C PHE A 6 -6.09 10.88 -13.18
N MET A 7 -5.25 11.66 -13.88
CA MET A 7 -4.46 12.75 -13.29
C MET A 7 -5.34 13.86 -12.72
N LYS A 8 -6.47 14.17 -13.40
CA LYS A 8 -7.40 15.25 -13.01
C LYS A 8 -8.22 14.95 -11.75
N ARG A 9 -8.31 13.68 -11.32
CA ARG A 9 -9.01 13.26 -10.09
C ARG A 9 -8.13 13.23 -8.84
N SER A 10 -6.83 13.48 -8.97
CA SER A 10 -5.88 13.52 -7.84
C SER A 10 -5.57 14.94 -7.35
N ARG A 11 -6.10 15.95 -8.04
CA ARG A 11 -5.80 17.38 -7.83
C ARG A 11 -7.09 18.17 -7.82
N VAL A 12 -7.28 19.01 -6.82
CA VAL A 12 -8.36 20.00 -6.74
C VAL A 12 -7.74 21.38 -6.89
N CYS A 13 -8.10 22.10 -7.94
CA CYS A 13 -7.66 23.47 -8.20
C CYS A 13 -8.81 24.44 -7.89
N ASN A 14 -8.52 25.53 -7.18
CA ASN A 14 -9.48 26.59 -6.91
C ASN A 14 -8.92 27.94 -7.35
N THR A 15 -9.78 28.74 -7.99
CA THR A 15 -9.47 30.08 -8.50
C THR A 15 -10.65 30.99 -8.16
N ALA A 16 -10.39 32.19 -7.66
CA ALA A 16 -11.41 33.20 -7.40
C ALA A 16 -11.47 34.22 -8.55
N GLN A 17 -12.64 34.82 -8.77
CA GLN A 17 -12.84 35.88 -9.74
C GLN A 17 -13.75 36.96 -9.15
N VAL A 18 -13.42 38.23 -9.41
CA VAL A 18 -14.32 39.37 -9.20
C VAL A 18 -14.71 39.94 -10.55
N LYS A 19 -16.02 40.14 -10.76
CA LYS A 19 -16.57 40.70 -11.99
C LYS A 19 -17.30 42.01 -11.69
N THR A 20 -16.96 43.06 -12.44
CA THR A 20 -17.69 44.33 -12.43
C THR A 20 -18.47 44.51 -13.74
N SER A 21 -19.13 45.64 -13.91
CA SER A 21 -19.86 45.96 -15.14
C SER A 21 -18.96 46.03 -16.39
N CYS A 22 -17.67 46.33 -16.25
CA CYS A 22 -16.74 46.47 -17.38
C CYS A 22 -15.48 45.61 -17.29
N HIS A 23 -15.12 45.07 -16.12
CA HIS A 23 -13.86 44.33 -15.94
C HIS A 23 -14.04 43.00 -15.21
N THR A 24 -13.03 42.16 -15.38
CA THR A 24 -12.86 40.90 -14.67
C THR A 24 -11.43 40.84 -14.15
N SER A 25 -11.29 40.51 -12.87
CA SER A 25 -10.01 40.18 -12.26
C SER A 25 -10.06 38.75 -11.75
N VAL A 26 -9.03 37.96 -12.04
CA VAL A 26 -8.90 36.55 -11.62
C VAL A 26 -7.74 36.45 -10.62
N SER A 27 -7.89 35.65 -9.58
CA SER A 27 -6.83 35.40 -8.59
C SER A 27 -5.74 34.46 -9.14
N ASN A 28 -4.76 34.12 -8.30
CA ASN A 28 -3.93 32.94 -8.52
C ASN A 28 -4.74 31.65 -8.35
N ASP A 29 -4.16 30.54 -8.81
CA ASP A 29 -4.67 29.19 -8.55
C ASP A 29 -4.10 28.65 -7.23
N VAL A 30 -4.91 27.86 -6.52
CA VAL A 30 -4.49 27.06 -5.37
C VAL A 30 -4.79 25.60 -5.67
N GLU A 31 -3.81 24.71 -5.44
CA GLU A 31 -3.94 23.27 -5.68
C GLU A 31 -3.91 22.47 -4.37
N THR A 32 -4.81 21.50 -4.23
CA THR A 32 -4.81 20.50 -3.16
C THR A 32 -4.67 19.09 -3.75
N LEU A 33 -3.73 18.30 -3.23
CA LEU A 33 -3.59 16.89 -3.59
C LEU A 33 -4.56 16.01 -2.80
N VAL A 34 -5.24 15.11 -3.51
CA VAL A 34 -6.22 14.20 -2.92
C VAL A 34 -5.54 12.87 -2.59
N LYS A 35 -5.52 12.51 -1.30
CA LYS A 35 -5.15 11.16 -0.84
C LYS A 35 -6.14 10.12 -1.35
N LYS A 36 -5.68 8.90 -1.59
CA LYS A 36 -6.51 7.78 -2.08
C LYS A 36 -6.25 6.53 -1.22
N PRO A 37 -7.23 5.62 -1.12
CA PRO A 37 -7.01 4.34 -0.46
C PRO A 37 -5.84 3.58 -1.08
N LEU A 38 -5.07 2.88 -0.25
CA LEU A 38 -4.04 1.96 -0.72
C LEU A 38 -4.68 0.76 -1.40
N HIS A 39 -4.00 0.21 -2.40
CA HIS A 39 -4.42 -1.03 -3.05
C HIS A 39 -3.52 -2.14 -2.54
N ILE A 40 -4.11 -3.24 -2.08
CA ILE A 40 -3.38 -4.40 -1.55
C ILE A 40 -3.71 -5.65 -2.37
N CYS A 41 -2.69 -6.46 -2.66
CA CYS A 41 -2.89 -7.80 -3.20
C CYS A 41 -1.95 -8.79 -2.52
N LYS A 42 -2.47 -9.97 -2.16
CA LYS A 42 -1.72 -11.10 -1.61
C LYS A 42 -1.67 -12.22 -2.64
N LYS A 43 -0.53 -12.89 -2.72
CA LYS A 43 -0.31 -14.10 -3.52
C LYS A 43 0.45 -15.12 -2.68
N VAL A 44 0.25 -16.38 -3.01
CA VAL A 44 1.04 -17.51 -2.53
C VAL A 44 1.74 -18.14 -3.74
N ASP A 45 2.87 -18.79 -3.51
CA ASP A 45 3.66 -19.48 -4.53
C ASP A 45 3.06 -20.82 -4.96
N LYS A 46 2.26 -21.46 -4.10
CA LYS A 46 1.60 -22.75 -4.35
C LYS A 46 0.10 -22.68 -4.04
N GLU A 47 -0.73 -23.18 -4.95
CA GLU A 47 -2.19 -23.33 -4.74
C GLU A 47 -2.54 -24.63 -3.99
N GLU A 48 -1.65 -25.63 -4.07
CA GLU A 48 -1.76 -26.92 -3.39
C GLU A 48 -0.40 -27.26 -2.75
N ALA A 49 -0.41 -27.78 -1.52
CA ALA A 49 0.79 -28.18 -0.78
C ALA A 49 0.46 -29.25 0.27
N CYS A 50 1.47 -30.05 0.64
CA CYS A 50 1.39 -31.09 1.65
C CYS A 50 1.86 -30.59 3.03
N GLN A 51 1.47 -31.33 4.07
CA GLN A 51 2.00 -31.16 5.42
C GLN A 51 3.54 -31.12 5.42
N GLY A 52 4.11 -30.17 6.15
CA GLY A 52 5.55 -29.94 6.25
C GLY A 52 6.15 -29.08 5.14
N GLU A 53 5.41 -28.77 4.06
CA GLU A 53 5.88 -27.85 3.03
C GLU A 53 5.83 -26.38 3.49
N THR A 54 6.73 -25.59 2.92
CA THR A 54 6.75 -24.14 3.07
C THR A 54 5.95 -23.47 1.96
N LEU A 55 5.16 -22.47 2.34
CA LEU A 55 4.47 -21.52 1.46
C LEU A 55 5.16 -20.16 1.57
N THR A 56 5.36 -19.50 0.43
CA THR A 56 5.89 -18.13 0.35
C THR A 56 4.76 -17.19 -0.01
N TYR A 57 4.41 -16.29 0.91
CA TYR A 57 3.44 -15.23 0.67
C TYR A 57 4.13 -13.98 0.13
N THR A 58 3.54 -13.36 -0.91
CA THR A 58 3.95 -12.06 -1.44
C THR A 58 2.77 -11.09 -1.39
N ILE A 59 2.94 -9.98 -0.68
CA ILE A 59 1.96 -8.92 -0.53
C ILE A 59 2.49 -7.67 -1.22
N LYS A 60 1.68 -7.04 -2.08
CA LYS A 60 2.01 -5.75 -2.69
C LYS A 60 1.01 -4.70 -2.26
N ILE A 61 1.53 -3.59 -1.72
CA ILE A 61 0.74 -2.45 -1.23
C ILE A 61 1.12 -1.24 -2.08
N LYS A 62 0.19 -0.79 -2.92
CA LYS A 62 0.37 0.34 -3.84
C LYS A 62 -0.29 1.60 -3.29
N ASN A 63 0.44 2.70 -3.31
CA ASN A 63 -0.09 4.05 -3.09
C ASN A 63 -0.43 4.68 -4.46
N PRO A 64 -1.71 4.78 -4.85
CA PRO A 64 -2.10 5.36 -6.15
C PRO A 64 -2.24 6.90 -6.09
N SER A 65 -1.90 7.52 -4.96
CA SER A 65 -2.04 8.96 -4.76
C SER A 65 -0.73 9.71 -5.05
N LEU A 66 -0.83 11.04 -5.16
CA LEU A 66 0.32 11.93 -5.29
C LEU A 66 0.88 12.37 -3.93
N VAL A 67 0.37 11.80 -2.83
CA VAL A 67 0.74 12.14 -1.46
C VAL A 67 1.36 10.92 -0.80
N LYS A 68 2.47 11.11 -0.08
CA LYS A 68 3.11 10.05 0.70
C LYS A 68 2.13 9.55 1.77
N GLU A 69 2.02 8.24 1.93
CA GLU A 69 1.33 7.65 3.08
C GLU A 69 2.37 7.23 4.12
N THR A 70 2.09 7.46 5.40
CA THR A 70 3.06 7.26 6.50
C THR A 70 2.42 6.45 7.61
N GLN A 71 3.23 5.69 8.36
CA GLN A 71 2.75 4.87 9.49
C GLN A 71 1.66 3.87 9.06
N VAL A 72 1.88 3.17 7.95
CA VAL A 72 0.91 2.19 7.43
C VAL A 72 1.07 0.90 8.23
N VAL A 73 0.02 0.49 8.93
CA VAL A 73 -0.01 -0.78 9.67
C VAL A 73 -0.40 -1.90 8.72
N PHE A 74 0.49 -2.87 8.57
CA PHE A 74 0.23 -4.15 7.91
C PHE A 74 -0.07 -5.21 8.97
N SER A 75 -1.07 -6.04 8.71
CA SER A 75 -1.41 -7.22 9.51
C SER A 75 -1.85 -8.37 8.63
N ASP A 76 -1.45 -9.59 8.96
CA ASP A 76 -1.86 -10.80 8.26
C ASP A 76 -2.08 -11.93 9.26
N TYR A 77 -3.31 -12.44 9.32
CA TYR A 77 -3.63 -13.61 10.14
C TYR A 77 -3.16 -14.87 9.42
N MET A 78 -2.32 -15.63 10.10
CA MET A 78 -1.83 -16.93 9.67
C MET A 78 -2.78 -18.00 10.21
N ASP A 79 -3.15 -18.96 9.36
CA ASP A 79 -4.01 -20.07 9.76
C ASP A 79 -3.41 -20.86 10.94
N GLU A 80 -4.24 -21.50 11.75
CA GLU A 80 -3.76 -22.30 12.89
C GLU A 80 -2.95 -23.53 12.46
N ASN A 81 -3.13 -23.98 11.21
CA ASN A 81 -2.41 -25.11 10.62
C ASN A 81 -1.10 -24.70 9.92
N VAL A 82 -0.59 -23.51 10.21
CA VAL A 82 0.73 -23.08 9.75
C VAL A 82 1.56 -22.44 10.87
N GLU A 83 2.88 -22.59 10.78
CA GLU A 83 3.86 -21.91 11.62
C GLU A 83 4.65 -20.90 10.81
N TYR A 84 4.90 -19.72 11.37
CA TYR A 84 5.79 -18.72 10.77
C TYR A 84 7.23 -19.25 10.69
N VAL A 85 7.90 -19.02 9.56
CA VAL A 85 9.31 -19.33 9.39
C VAL A 85 10.14 -18.11 9.80
N GLU A 86 10.99 -18.27 10.82
CA GLU A 86 11.90 -17.21 11.29
C GLU A 86 12.80 -16.68 10.16
N ASP A 87 13.20 -15.41 10.27
CA ASP A 87 14.06 -14.71 9.30
C ASP A 87 13.55 -14.71 7.84
N SER A 88 12.26 -14.98 7.63
CA SER A 88 11.66 -15.02 6.29
C SER A 88 10.98 -13.71 5.86
N PHE A 89 10.87 -12.71 6.74
CA PHE A 89 10.12 -11.49 6.49
C PHE A 89 10.98 -10.39 5.85
N TYR A 90 10.66 -10.05 4.60
CA TYR A 90 11.35 -9.01 3.83
C TYR A 90 10.39 -7.91 3.40
N VAL A 91 10.87 -6.67 3.47
CA VAL A 91 10.18 -5.48 2.94
C VAL A 91 11.05 -4.85 1.88
N ASN A 92 10.57 -4.80 0.63
CA ASN A 92 11.33 -4.36 -0.53
C ASN A 92 12.70 -5.04 -0.67
N GLY A 93 12.77 -6.34 -0.36
CA GLY A 93 14.01 -7.13 -0.43
C GLY A 93 14.98 -6.91 0.74
N HIS A 94 14.62 -6.10 1.73
CA HIS A 94 15.38 -5.95 2.96
C HIS A 94 14.72 -6.72 4.09
N GLU A 95 15.50 -7.55 4.78
CA GLU A 95 15.03 -8.32 5.94
C GLU A 95 14.57 -7.38 7.04
N GLN A 96 13.43 -7.68 7.67
CA GLN A 96 12.86 -6.93 8.78
C GLN A 96 12.31 -7.90 9.83
N THR A 97 12.12 -7.42 11.06
CA THR A 97 11.52 -8.21 12.14
C THR A 97 10.07 -7.80 12.35
N PRO A 98 9.07 -8.64 12.01
CA PRO A 98 7.68 -8.36 12.32
C PRO A 98 7.37 -8.70 13.79
N ALA A 99 6.28 -8.15 14.32
CA ALA A 99 5.69 -8.64 15.56
C ALA A 99 4.68 -9.75 15.25
N ILE A 100 4.59 -10.78 16.09
CA ILE A 100 3.59 -11.84 15.96
C ILE A 100 2.84 -11.97 17.28
N ASP A 101 1.52 -11.85 17.23
CA ASP A 101 0.64 -12.04 18.39
C ASP A 101 -0.63 -12.78 17.95
N ASN A 102 -1.01 -13.83 18.69
CA ASN A 102 -2.19 -14.67 18.41
C ASN A 102 -2.33 -15.04 16.93
N HIS A 103 -1.31 -15.68 16.35
CA HIS A 103 -1.25 -16.09 14.93
C HIS A 103 -1.34 -14.92 13.91
N THR A 104 -1.30 -13.67 14.34
CA THR A 104 -1.31 -12.51 13.46
C THR A 104 0.06 -11.87 13.38
N LEU A 105 0.58 -11.74 12.16
CA LEU A 105 1.81 -11.01 11.86
C LEU A 105 1.49 -9.52 11.72
N TYR A 106 2.28 -8.65 12.34
CA TYR A 106 2.15 -7.20 12.29
C TYR A 106 3.47 -6.53 11.86
N TYR A 107 3.35 -5.48 11.06
CA TYR A 107 4.47 -4.63 10.70
C TYR A 107 4.04 -3.19 10.42
N VAL A 108 4.80 -2.19 10.89
CA VAL A 108 4.57 -0.78 10.55
C VAL A 108 5.48 -0.38 9.41
N ILE A 109 4.90 -0.12 8.24
CA ILE A 109 5.62 0.43 7.10
C ILE A 109 5.78 1.93 7.35
N PRO A 110 7.02 2.46 7.47
CA PRO A 110 7.24 3.86 7.83
C PRO A 110 6.60 4.82 6.83
N SER A 111 6.73 4.51 5.54
CA SER A 111 6.04 5.25 4.49
C SER A 111 5.94 4.48 3.16
N ILE A 112 4.95 4.85 2.35
CA ILE A 112 4.81 4.45 0.96
C ILE A 112 4.77 5.72 0.11
N ASP A 113 5.79 5.91 -0.72
CA ASP A 113 5.92 7.08 -1.58
C ASP A 113 4.78 7.19 -2.61
N PRO A 114 4.50 8.41 -3.10
CA PRO A 114 3.52 8.62 -4.16
C PRO A 114 3.76 7.72 -5.36
N MET A 115 2.69 7.14 -5.90
CA MET A 115 2.72 6.27 -7.09
C MET A 115 3.60 5.01 -6.96
N SER A 116 4.12 4.70 -5.77
CA SER A 116 5.01 3.57 -5.52
C SER A 116 4.27 2.36 -4.94
N THR A 117 4.98 1.23 -4.90
CA THR A 117 4.50 -0.02 -4.30
C THR A 117 5.54 -0.51 -3.30
N VAL A 118 5.08 -0.94 -2.13
CA VAL A 118 5.87 -1.73 -1.18
C VAL A 118 5.55 -3.20 -1.40
N GLU A 119 6.57 -4.04 -1.40
CA GLU A 119 6.45 -5.50 -1.43
C GLU A 119 6.85 -6.08 -0.07
N ILE A 120 6.01 -6.94 0.47
CA ILE A 120 6.28 -7.73 1.67
C ILE A 120 6.31 -9.20 1.27
N VAL A 121 7.32 -9.93 1.74
CA VAL A 121 7.45 -11.37 1.53
C VAL A 121 7.64 -12.03 2.89
N PHE A 122 6.96 -13.15 3.14
CA PHE A 122 7.20 -13.99 4.31
C PHE A 122 6.84 -15.44 4.04
N GLN A 123 7.35 -16.35 4.86
CA GLN A 123 7.11 -17.77 4.72
C GLN A 123 6.39 -18.35 5.94
N VAL A 124 5.55 -19.35 5.67
CA VAL A 124 4.96 -20.21 6.70
C VAL A 124 5.17 -21.67 6.32
N ARG A 125 5.17 -22.57 7.30
CA ARG A 125 5.27 -24.01 7.13
C ARG A 125 3.96 -24.67 7.57
N ILE A 126 3.42 -25.55 6.73
CA ILE A 126 2.19 -26.29 7.02
C ILE A 126 2.45 -27.31 8.14
N THR A 127 1.64 -27.27 9.19
CA THR A 127 1.75 -28.18 10.34
C THR A 127 0.76 -29.33 10.30
N GLU A 128 -0.41 -29.18 9.68
CA GLU A 128 -1.45 -30.22 9.54
C GLU A 128 -2.17 -30.16 8.19
#